data_AF-A0A5C9AG36-F1
#
_entry.id   AF-A0A5C9AG36-F1
#
_cell.length_a   1.000
_cell.length_b   1.000
_cell.length_c   1.000
_cell.angle_alpha   90.00
_cell.angle_beta   90.00
_cell.angle_gamma   90.00
#
_symmetry.space_group_name_H-M   'P 1'
#
loop_
_entity.id
_entity.type
_entity.pdbx_description
1 polymer ?
#
loop_
_entity_poly.entity_id
_entity_poly.type
_entity_poly.pdbx_seq_one_letter_code
_entity_poly.pdbx_strand_id
1 'polypeptide(L)'
;LQKSKTALWAFGLTDEVFAAATAKLVRNNRRWSENWMIGIAFSSWSSWVFGTVIGAFSGSGLLQGYPAVEAALGFMLPALFMSFLLASFQRKQSLCVTAALVGALAGVTLFSIPVAILAGIVCGCLTALIQAFWQGAPDEL
;
A
#
# COMPACT_ATOMS: atom_id res chain seq x y z
N LEU A 1 6.76 -15.09 -19.08
CA LEU A 1 6.57 -14.87 -17.63
C LEU A 1 6.33 -16.22 -16.96
N GLN A 2 7.32 -16.78 -16.28
CA GLN A 2 7.11 -18.02 -15.52
C GLN A 2 6.50 -17.65 -14.17
N LYS A 3 5.18 -17.84 -14.02
CA LYS A 3 4.34 -17.27 -12.95
C LYS A 3 4.87 -17.54 -11.52
N SER A 4 5.54 -18.68 -11.31
CA SER A 4 6.09 -19.07 -10.01
C SER A 4 7.26 -18.20 -9.55
N LYS A 5 8.14 -17.78 -10.46
CA LYS A 5 9.27 -16.90 -10.12
C LYS A 5 8.77 -15.50 -9.76
N THR A 6 7.80 -14.98 -10.50
CA THR A 6 7.22 -13.65 -10.24
C THR A 6 6.58 -13.55 -8.85
N ALA A 7 5.93 -14.61 -8.36
CA ALA A 7 5.36 -14.63 -7.01
C ALA A 7 6.42 -14.53 -5.90
N LEU A 8 7.55 -15.25 -6.06
CA LEU A 8 8.66 -15.19 -5.11
C LEU A 8 9.27 -13.78 -5.04
N TRP A 9 9.35 -13.10 -6.18
CA TRP A 9 9.84 -11.73 -6.25
C TRP A 9 8.84 -10.70 -5.73
N ALA A 10 7.54 -10.90 -5.97
CA ALA A 10 6.49 -10.09 -5.37
C ALA A 10 6.48 -10.16 -3.83
N PHE A 11 6.90 -11.30 -3.25
CA PHE A 11 7.08 -11.41 -1.80
C PHE A 11 8.30 -10.62 -1.29
N GLY A 12 9.38 -10.56 -2.09
CA GLY A 12 10.61 -9.88 -1.71
C GLY A 12 10.64 -8.37 -1.98
N LEU A 13 9.70 -7.85 -2.76
CA LEU A 13 9.59 -6.45 -3.18
C LEU A 13 8.32 -5.85 -2.59
N THR A 14 8.43 -4.76 -1.83
CA THR A 14 7.25 -3.96 -1.45
C THR A 14 6.46 -3.56 -2.70
N ASP A 15 5.14 -3.49 -2.59
CA ASP A 15 4.21 -3.19 -3.67
C ASP A 15 4.60 -1.93 -4.47
N GLU A 16 5.11 -0.89 -3.82
CA GLU A 16 5.61 0.32 -4.50
C GLU A 16 6.85 0.08 -5.38
N VAL A 17 7.84 -0.65 -4.84
CA VAL A 17 9.07 -0.99 -5.56
C VAL A 17 8.79 -2.00 -6.67
N PHE A 18 7.85 -2.93 -6.45
CA PHE A 18 7.36 -3.85 -7.47
C PHE A 18 6.63 -3.11 -8.61
N ALA A 19 5.75 -2.17 -8.28
CA ALA A 19 5.04 -1.35 -9.26
C ALA A 19 6.01 -0.46 -10.05
N ALA A 20 6.96 0.19 -9.38
CA ALA A 20 7.99 1.00 -10.03
C ALA A 20 8.92 0.16 -10.93
N ALA A 21 9.34 -1.02 -10.46
CA ALA A 21 10.15 -1.95 -11.25
C ALA A 21 9.40 -2.44 -12.48
N THR A 22 8.11 -2.80 -12.33
CA THR A 22 7.25 -3.25 -13.42
C THR A 22 7.00 -2.13 -14.44
N ALA A 23 6.71 -0.90 -13.98
CA ALA A 23 6.52 0.25 -14.85
C ALA A 23 7.80 0.59 -15.65
N LYS A 24 8.96 0.52 -15.01
CA LYS A 24 10.27 0.72 -15.66
C LYS A 24 10.60 -0.40 -16.65
N LEU A 25 10.17 -1.62 -16.37
CA LEU A 25 10.34 -2.78 -17.24
C LEU A 25 9.49 -2.68 -18.51
N VAL A 26 8.20 -2.33 -18.36
CA VAL A 26 7.26 -2.10 -19.47
C VAL A 26 7.76 -0.96 -20.37
N ARG A 27 8.27 0.12 -19.78
CA ARG A 27 8.81 1.27 -20.52
C ARG A 27 10.09 0.95 -21.30
N ASN A 28 10.98 0.12 -20.77
CA ASN A 28 12.30 -0.14 -21.37
C ASN A 28 12.38 -1.38 -22.28
N ASN A 29 11.28 -2.10 -22.49
CA ASN A 29 11.19 -3.33 -23.31
C ASN A 29 12.33 -4.35 -23.04
N ARG A 30 12.90 -4.33 -21.82
CA ARG A 30 14.02 -5.21 -21.44
C ARG A 30 13.48 -6.52 -20.89
N ARG A 31 14.15 -7.62 -21.24
CA ARG A 31 13.86 -8.94 -20.67
C ARG A 31 14.24 -8.96 -19.19
N TRP A 32 13.41 -9.66 -18.42
CA TRP A 32 13.53 -9.91 -16.98
C TRP A 32 14.89 -10.52 -16.63
N SER A 33 15.85 -9.73 -16.16
CA SER A 33 17.19 -10.20 -15.74
C SER A 33 17.19 -10.50 -14.24
N GLU A 34 17.50 -11.73 -13.86
CA GLU A 34 17.51 -12.17 -12.46
C GLU A 34 18.47 -11.34 -11.59
N ASN A 35 19.65 -10.98 -12.12
CA ASN A 35 20.64 -10.16 -11.40
C ASN A 35 20.15 -8.74 -11.08
N TRP A 36 19.40 -8.13 -11.98
CA TRP A 36 18.86 -6.78 -11.78
C TRP A 36 17.82 -6.76 -10.65
N MET A 37 16.98 -7.79 -10.60
CA MET A 37 15.93 -7.92 -9.59
C MET A 37 16.47 -8.29 -8.21
N ILE A 38 17.52 -9.13 -8.15
CA ILE A 38 18.30 -9.34 -6.91
C ILE A 38 18.82 -8.01 -6.39
N GLY A 39 19.35 -7.15 -7.27
CA GLY A 39 19.83 -5.82 -6.89
C GLY A 39 18.73 -4.96 -6.27
N ILE A 40 17.56 -4.88 -6.91
CA ILE A 40 16.44 -4.09 -6.38
C ILE A 40 15.91 -4.66 -5.06
N ALA A 41 15.76 -5.98 -4.96
CA ALA A 41 15.33 -6.62 -3.72
C ALA A 41 16.34 -6.34 -2.60
N PHE A 42 17.64 -6.54 -2.85
CA PHE A 42 18.68 -6.26 -1.85
C PHE A 42 18.71 -4.79 -1.41
N SER A 43 18.55 -3.85 -2.36
CA SER A 43 18.47 -2.42 -2.02
C SER A 43 17.24 -2.09 -1.18
N SER A 44 16.08 -2.66 -1.50
CA SER A 44 14.84 -2.48 -0.73
C SER A 44 14.99 -3.01 0.71
N TRP A 45 15.50 -4.23 0.86
CA TRP A 45 15.76 -4.84 2.18
C TRP A 45 16.81 -4.07 2.97
N SER A 46 17.89 -3.65 2.32
CA SER A 46 18.94 -2.84 2.97
C SER A 46 18.37 -1.51 3.46
N SER A 47 17.58 -0.82 2.62
CA SER A 47 16.94 0.44 3.02
C SER A 47 16.01 0.27 4.21
N TRP A 48 15.26 -0.83 4.27
CA TRP A 48 14.39 -1.14 5.41
C TRP A 48 15.19 -1.42 6.69
N VAL A 49 16.25 -2.21 6.61
CA VAL A 49 17.13 -2.51 7.76
C VAL A 49 17.81 -1.22 8.26
N PHE A 50 18.40 -0.43 7.36
CA PHE A 50 19.02 0.84 7.73
C PHE A 50 18.02 1.82 8.34
N GLY A 51 16.81 1.93 7.78
CA GLY A 51 15.75 2.77 8.34
C GLY A 51 15.34 2.34 9.74
N THR A 52 15.24 1.03 10.00
CA THR A 52 14.92 0.48 11.32
C THR A 52 16.03 0.76 12.32
N VAL A 53 17.29 0.56 11.93
CA VAL A 53 18.46 0.84 12.79
C VAL A 53 18.52 2.32 13.15
N ILE A 54 18.42 3.21 12.16
CA ILE A 54 18.43 4.66 12.38
C ILE A 54 17.25 5.07 13.26
N GLY A 55 16.04 4.58 12.97
CA GLY A 55 14.84 4.86 13.75
C GLY A 55 14.95 4.40 15.21
N ALA A 56 15.51 3.22 15.46
CA ALA A 56 15.75 2.70 16.80
C ALA A 56 16.76 3.57 17.57
N PHE A 57 17.87 3.97 16.94
CA PHE A 57 18.86 4.86 17.56
C PHE A 57 18.31 6.26 17.83
N SER A 58 17.50 6.81 16.91
CA SER A 58 16.85 8.10 17.12
C SER A 58 15.79 8.03 18.23
N GLY A 59 14.99 6.97 18.28
CA GLY A 59 13.95 6.77 19.29
C GLY A 59 14.48 6.49 20.70
N SER A 60 15.68 5.91 20.84
CA SER A 60 16.22 5.49 22.16
C SER A 60 16.81 6.62 23.03
N GLY A 61 16.62 7.89 22.68
CA GLY A 61 17.01 9.01 23.55
C GLY A 61 17.28 10.35 22.86
N LEU A 62 17.53 10.36 21.54
CA LEU A 62 17.80 11.60 20.81
C LEU A 62 16.57 12.52 20.71
N LEU A 63 15.35 11.94 20.76
CA LEU A 63 14.10 12.69 20.69
C LEU A 63 13.60 13.26 22.03
N GLN A 64 14.23 12.95 23.17
CA GLN A 64 13.82 13.52 24.47
C GLN A 64 13.90 15.07 24.50
N GLY A 65 14.74 15.67 23.66
CA GLY A 65 14.83 17.13 23.50
C GLY A 65 13.76 17.75 22.58
N TYR A 66 12.99 16.94 21.85
CA TYR A 66 12.03 17.41 20.84
C TYR A 66 10.70 16.64 20.90
N PRO A 67 9.86 16.90 21.93
CA PRO A 67 8.60 16.17 22.14
C PRO A 67 7.61 16.31 20.98
N ALA A 68 7.65 17.43 20.25
CA ALA A 68 6.82 17.63 19.06
C ALA A 68 7.17 16.67 17.90
N VAL A 69 8.45 16.33 17.74
CA VAL A 69 8.90 15.41 16.68
C VAL A 69 8.54 13.98 17.04
N GLU A 70 8.64 13.61 18.32
CA GLU A 70 8.24 12.29 18.81
C GLU A 70 6.74 12.05 18.59
N ALA A 71 5.90 13.03 18.93
CA ALA A 71 4.47 12.98 18.68
C ALA A 71 4.14 12.88 17.17
N ALA A 72 4.86 13.64 16.33
CA ALA A 72 4.68 13.59 14.88
C ALA A 72 5.07 12.22 14.28
N LEU A 73 6.15 11.60 14.77
CA LEU A 73 6.56 10.25 14.36
C LEU A 73 5.54 9.20 14.79
N GLY A 74 4.96 9.31 15.99
CA GLY A 74 3.88 8.44 16.46
C GLY A 74 2.60 8.52 15.61
N PHE A 75 2.33 9.70 15.03
CA PHE A 75 1.18 9.92 14.16
C PHE A 75 1.44 9.61 12.67
N MET A 76 2.69 9.31 12.31
CA MET A 76 3.10 9.13 10.91
C MET A 76 2.36 7.98 10.21
N LEU A 77 2.18 6.85 10.90
CA LEU A 77 1.49 5.68 10.34
C LEU A 77 0.00 5.98 10.03
N PRO A 78 -0.81 6.50 10.97
CA PRO A 78 -2.16 6.99 10.64
C PRO A 78 -2.20 8.03 9.52
N ALA A 79 -1.26 8.98 9.52
CA ALA A 79 -1.20 10.04 8.52
C ALA A 79 -0.93 9.49 7.12
N LEU A 80 -0.09 8.46 6.99
CA LEU A 80 0.23 7.80 5.73
C LEU A 80 -1.01 7.07 5.17
N PHE A 81 -1.74 6.34 6.01
CA PHE A 81 -3.01 5.73 5.60
C PHE A 81 -4.04 6.79 5.16
N MET A 82 -4.13 7.91 5.89
CA MET A 82 -5.01 9.00 5.51
C MET A 82 -4.60 9.64 4.18
N SER A 83 -3.30 9.79 3.92
CA SER A 83 -2.78 10.30 2.65
C SER A 83 -3.12 9.38 1.47
N PHE A 84 -2.99 8.06 1.64
CA PHE A 84 -3.40 7.09 0.62
C PHE A 84 -4.90 7.08 0.38
N LEU A 85 -5.70 7.16 1.45
CA LEU A 85 -7.15 7.28 1.34
C LEU A 85 -7.51 8.57 0.58
N LEU A 86 -6.83 9.68 0.88
CA LEU A 86 -7.04 10.95 0.20
C LEU A 86 -6.68 10.85 -1.29
N ALA A 87 -5.54 10.24 -1.62
CA ALA A 87 -5.09 10.00 -2.99
C ALA A 87 -6.05 9.08 -3.78
N SER A 88 -6.81 8.22 -3.09
CA SER A 88 -7.80 7.32 -3.69
C SER A 88 -9.10 8.01 -4.10
N PHE A 89 -9.39 9.23 -3.61
CA PHE A 89 -10.58 10.00 -4.01
C PHE A 89 -10.47 10.52 -5.44
N GLN A 90 -10.71 9.65 -6.41
CA GLN A 90 -11.00 10.04 -7.79
C GLN A 90 -12.51 10.04 -8.01
N ARG A 91 -13.04 10.98 -8.82
CA ARG A 91 -14.50 11.10 -9.06
C ARG A 91 -15.17 9.78 -9.45
N LYS A 92 -14.47 8.92 -10.20
CA LYS A 92 -14.97 7.58 -10.55
C LYS A 92 -15.02 6.63 -9.36
N GLN A 93 -14.05 6.67 -8.44
CA GLN A 93 -13.93 5.72 -7.33
C GLN A 93 -14.61 6.18 -6.03
N SER A 94 -15.18 7.40 -6.01
CA SER A 94 -15.81 7.96 -4.81
C SER A 94 -16.89 7.07 -4.20
N LEU A 95 -17.68 6.37 -5.01
CA LEU A 95 -18.73 5.46 -4.51
C LEU A 95 -18.14 4.26 -3.75
N CYS A 96 -17.06 3.67 -4.29
CA CYS A 96 -16.33 2.60 -3.64
C CYS A 96 -15.72 3.05 -2.31
N VAL A 97 -15.09 4.24 -2.29
CA VAL A 97 -14.49 4.81 -1.07
C VAL A 97 -15.56 5.09 -0.02
N THR A 98 -16.70 5.67 -0.39
CA THR A 98 -17.81 5.92 0.54
C THR A 98 -18.38 4.61 1.10
N ALA A 99 -18.58 3.58 0.26
CA ALA A 99 -19.06 2.28 0.72
C ALA A 99 -18.08 1.59 1.68
N ALA A 100 -16.79 1.65 1.39
CA ALA A 100 -15.74 1.13 2.27
C ALA A 100 -15.71 1.87 3.62
N LEU A 101 -15.84 3.20 3.62
CA LEU A 101 -15.91 4.00 4.85
C LEU A 101 -17.13 3.67 5.69
N VAL A 102 -18.30 3.52 5.07
CA VAL A 102 -19.54 3.14 5.76
C VAL A 102 -19.42 1.73 6.34
N GLY A 103 -18.87 0.77 5.59
CA GLY A 103 -18.60 -0.59 6.07
C GLY A 103 -17.63 -0.61 7.25
N ALA A 104 -16.55 0.19 7.18
CA ALA A 104 -15.60 0.32 8.27
C ALA A 104 -16.22 0.97 9.52
N LEU A 105 -17.01 2.03 9.35
CA LEU A 105 -17.69 2.70 10.46
C LEU A 105 -18.71 1.76 11.15
N ALA A 106 -19.48 1.01 10.36
CA ALA A 106 -20.39 0.00 10.88
C ALA A 106 -19.64 -1.12 11.64
N GLY A 107 -18.52 -1.61 11.10
CA GLY A 107 -17.73 -2.64 11.77
C GLY A 107 -17.06 -2.17 13.07
N VAL A 108 -16.61 -0.91 13.15
CA VAL A 108 -16.09 -0.31 14.40
C VAL A 108 -17.19 -0.20 15.44
N THR A 109 -18.36 0.31 15.05
CA THR A 109 -19.45 0.62 16.00
C THR A 109 -20.16 -0.63 16.53
N LEU A 110 -20.20 -1.71 15.76
CA LEU A 110 -20.97 -2.91 16.11
C LEU A 110 -20.12 -4.03 16.73
N PHE A 111 -18.82 -4.11 16.44
CA PHE A 111 -18.00 -5.27 16.85
C PHE A 111 -16.61 -4.89 17.38
N SER A 112 -15.66 -4.60 16.48
CA SER A 112 -14.25 -4.43 16.84
C SER A 112 -13.43 -3.86 15.67
N ILE A 113 -12.22 -3.39 15.98
CA ILE A 113 -11.29 -2.83 15.00
C ILE A 113 -10.96 -3.81 13.85
N PRO A 114 -10.69 -5.12 14.09
CA PRO A 114 -10.46 -6.07 13.00
C PRO A 114 -11.68 -6.23 12.08
N VAL A 115 -12.88 -6.26 12.66
CA VAL A 115 -14.13 -6.39 11.90
C VAL A 115 -14.38 -5.15 11.05
N ALA A 116 -14.04 -3.96 11.54
CA ALA A 116 -14.09 -2.73 10.75
C ALA A 116 -13.25 -2.79 9.48
N ILE A 117 -12.01 -3.27 9.60
CA ILE A 117 -11.11 -3.38 8.45
C ILE A 117 -11.70 -4.36 7.42
N LEU A 118 -12.13 -5.54 7.86
CA LEU A 118 -12.70 -6.55 6.98
C LEU A 118 -14.01 -6.06 6.33
N ALA A 119 -14.90 -5.46 7.10
CA ALA A 119 -16.16 -4.91 6.61
C ALA A 119 -15.92 -3.80 5.58
N GLY A 120 -14.98 -2.88 5.84
CA GLY A 120 -14.60 -1.84 4.90
C GLY A 120 -14.06 -2.40 3.59
N ILE A 121 -13.15 -3.38 3.64
CA ILE A 121 -12.60 -4.05 2.44
C ILE A 121 -13.72 -4.73 1.65
N VAL A 122 -14.56 -5.53 2.31
CA VAL A 122 -15.65 -6.27 1.65
C VAL A 122 -16.64 -5.31 0.99
N CYS A 123 -17.08 -4.27 1.70
CA CYS A 123 -17.99 -3.27 1.14
C CYS A 123 -17.37 -2.54 -0.06
N GLY A 124 -16.10 -2.11 0.06
CA GLY A 124 -15.38 -1.47 -1.05
C GLY A 124 -15.27 -2.38 -2.28
N CYS A 125 -14.82 -3.62 -2.10
CA CYS A 125 -14.70 -4.59 -3.19
C CYS A 125 -16.04 -4.89 -3.86
N LEU A 126 -17.11 -5.09 -3.09
CA LEU A 126 -18.45 -5.33 -3.63
C LEU A 126 -18.94 -4.14 -4.46
N THR A 127 -18.78 -2.92 -3.96
CA THR A 127 -19.17 -1.71 -4.69
C THR A 127 -18.33 -1.51 -5.95
N ALA A 128 -17.01 -1.79 -5.90
CA ALA A 128 -16.15 -1.74 -7.07
C ALA A 128 -16.57 -2.76 -8.14
N LEU A 129 -16.92 -3.99 -7.74
CA LEU A 129 -17.43 -5.01 -8.66
C LEU A 129 -18.76 -4.57 -9.28
N ILE A 130 -19.72 -4.11 -8.48
CA ILE A 130 -21.00 -3.62 -8.97
C ILE A 130 -20.78 -2.45 -9.94
N GLN A 131 -19.88 -1.54 -9.59
CA GLN A 131 -19.52 -0.41 -10.44
C GLN A 131 -18.87 -0.86 -11.75
N ALA A 132 -17.98 -1.85 -11.73
CA ALA A 132 -17.38 -2.42 -12.93
C ALA A 132 -18.40 -3.13 -13.83
N PHE A 133 -19.35 -3.86 -13.23
CA PHE A 133 -20.46 -4.49 -13.94
C PHE A 133 -21.39 -3.44 -14.58
N TRP A 134 -21.71 -2.37 -13.87
CA TRP A 134 -22.57 -1.28 -14.35
C TRP A 134 -21.88 -0.39 -15.40
N GLN A 135 -20.56 -0.23 -15.29
CA GLN A 135 -19.75 0.47 -16.29
C GLN A 135 -19.47 -0.36 -17.54
N GLY A 136 -19.97 -1.62 -17.61
CA GLY A 136 -20.10 -2.44 -18.81
C GLY A 136 -19.00 -2.23 -19.84
N ALA A 137 -17.88 -2.96 -19.71
CA ALA A 137 -16.85 -3.15 -20.73
C ALA A 137 -16.76 -2.04 -21.81
N PRO A 138 -16.05 -0.93 -21.57
CA PRO A 138 -15.45 -0.16 -22.63
C PRO A 138 -14.07 -0.76 -22.91
N ASP A 139 -13.97 -1.37 -24.09
CA ASP A 139 -12.79 -1.70 -24.90
C ASP A 139 -11.41 -1.32 -24.33
N GLU A 140 -10.50 -2.30 -24.24
CA GLU A 140 -9.14 -2.29 -24.84
C GLU A 140 -8.39 -3.55 -24.35
N LEU A 141 -8.36 -4.56 -25.23
CA LEU A 141 -7.35 -5.62 -25.27
C LEU A 141 -6.08 -5.05 -25.94
#